data_AF-A0A174FXB1-F1
#
_entry.id   AF-A0A174FXB1-F1
#
_cell.length_a   1.000
_cell.length_b   1.000
_cell.length_c   1.000
_cell.angle_alpha   90.00
_cell.angle_beta   90.00
_cell.angle_gamma   90.00
#
_symmetry.space_group_name_H-M   'P 1'
#
loop_
_entity.id
_entity.type
_entity.pdbx_description
1 polymer ?
#
loop_
_entity_poly.entity_id
_entity_poly.type
_entity_poly.pdbx_seq_one_letter_code
_entity_poly.pdbx_strand_id
1 'polypeptide(L)'
;MKENLIHYRTCVCNINYHMVWSVKYLIKTLYAAIPRRIDNLSKVLAKRKLDFNDIIADEQELFDVMVNRVRNAHDLDNCSVRPTVLEAFHLDWRDVTEEEQDKVLSMLKGNASQYVKAWRIRNRRTEERFDRFCQQEQLSEGHGIDHLFHGSRTENFWSIVTNGLLINPDCGVQRTGSMFGNGTYFAPLVQKSLGYTDGGYWTGGNTDVRFLAIYRVATGKHHDIYQGCDTSHTKNVFQKKYPGAHCVWAHGRGTGGTTLFNDEVVVYDEAQSTIEYLIMMK
;
A
#
# COMPACT_ATOMS: atom_id res chain seq x y z
N MET A 1 35.47 16.52 -30.29
CA MET A 1 34.72 16.50 -29.01
C MET A 1 33.21 16.72 -29.18
N LYS A 2 32.75 17.71 -29.96
CA LYS A 2 31.31 17.96 -30.22
C LYS A 2 30.56 16.83 -30.96
N GLU A 3 31.18 16.19 -31.96
CA GLU A 3 30.56 15.11 -32.74
C GLU A 3 30.32 13.82 -31.92
N ASN A 4 31.29 13.45 -31.06
CA ASN A 4 31.12 12.32 -30.13
C ASN A 4 29.97 12.56 -29.14
N LEU A 5 29.72 13.82 -28.75
CA LEU A 5 28.60 14.20 -27.90
C LEU A 5 27.24 14.06 -28.62
N ILE A 6 27.19 14.39 -29.91
CA ILE A 6 25.99 14.25 -30.74
C ILE A 6 25.68 12.77 -30.97
N HIS A 7 26.69 11.97 -31.33
CA HIS A 7 26.53 10.53 -31.55
C HIS A 7 26.10 9.79 -30.27
N TYR A 8 26.68 10.13 -29.13
CA TYR A 8 26.27 9.59 -27.82
C TYR A 8 24.83 9.95 -27.47
N ARG A 9 24.41 11.20 -27.72
CA ARG A 9 23.01 11.64 -27.54
C ARG A 9 22.05 10.85 -28.43
N THR A 10 22.38 10.63 -29.70
CA THR A 10 21.52 9.87 -30.63
C THR A 10 21.39 8.40 -30.22
N CYS A 11 22.47 7.75 -29.80
CA CYS A 11 22.45 6.36 -29.33
C CYS A 11 21.63 6.19 -28.03
N VAL A 12 21.80 7.09 -27.06
CA VAL A 12 21.00 7.08 -25.81
C VAL A 12 19.52 7.36 -26.08
N CYS A 13 19.20 8.27 -27.00
CA CYS A 13 17.83 8.51 -27.44
C CYS A 13 17.19 7.27 -28.08
N ASN A 14 17.92 6.54 -28.94
CA ASN A 14 17.44 5.29 -29.55
C ASN A 14 17.19 4.20 -28.50
N ILE A 15 18.11 3.99 -27.55
CA ILE A 15 17.94 2.99 -26.49
C ILE A 15 16.73 3.33 -25.59
N ASN A 16 16.56 4.62 -25.23
CA ASN A 16 15.40 5.06 -24.47
C ASN A 16 14.09 4.85 -25.24
N TYR A 17 14.08 5.15 -26.53
CA TYR A 17 12.92 4.94 -27.40
C TYR A 17 12.54 3.46 -27.48
N HIS A 18 13.50 2.57 -27.73
CA HIS A 18 13.27 1.13 -27.77
C HIS A 18 12.72 0.58 -26.45
N MET A 19 13.26 1.00 -25.31
CA MET A 19 12.76 0.58 -23.98
C MET A 19 11.30 0.98 -23.77
N VAL A 20 10.96 2.25 -24.01
CA VAL A 20 9.59 2.74 -23.87
C VAL A 20 8.66 2.01 -24.83
N TRP A 21 9.11 1.71 -26.05
CA TRP A 21 8.32 1.00 -27.04
C TRP A 21 8.05 -0.47 -26.63
N SER A 22 9.05 -1.18 -26.11
CA SER A 22 8.90 -2.54 -25.58
C SER A 22 7.91 -2.60 -24.41
N VAL A 23 8.02 -1.67 -23.46
CA VAL A 23 7.09 -1.58 -22.32
C VAL A 23 5.66 -1.28 -22.79
N LYS A 24 5.49 -0.34 -23.73
CA LYS A 24 4.19 -0.07 -24.36
C LYS A 24 3.57 -1.31 -24.98
N TYR A 25 4.37 -2.15 -25.64
CA TYR A 25 3.89 -3.38 -26.25
C TYR A 25 3.39 -4.38 -25.19
N LEU A 26 4.17 -4.61 -24.13
CA LEU A 26 3.78 -5.49 -23.02
C LEU A 26 2.50 -5.03 -22.34
N ILE A 27 2.36 -3.73 -22.07
CA ILE A 27 1.16 -3.14 -21.47
C ILE A 27 -0.07 -3.38 -22.36
N LYS A 28 0.06 -3.21 -23.69
CA LYS A 28 -1.06 -3.48 -24.61
C LYS A 28 -1.47 -4.95 -24.59
N THR A 29 -0.52 -5.87 -24.52
CA THR A 29 -0.80 -7.32 -24.39
C THR A 29 -1.53 -7.62 -23.09
N LEU A 30 -1.12 -7.00 -21.98
CA LEU A 30 -1.80 -7.10 -20.69
C LEU A 30 -3.25 -6.61 -20.78
N TYR A 31 -3.50 -5.47 -21.44
CA TYR A 31 -4.85 -4.92 -21.61
C TYR A 31 -5.73 -5.76 -22.54
N ALA A 32 -5.13 -6.49 -23.47
CA ALA A 32 -5.84 -7.47 -24.28
C ALA A 32 -6.21 -8.73 -23.45
N ALA A 33 -5.33 -9.16 -22.55
CA ALA A 33 -5.55 -10.33 -21.70
C ALA A 33 -6.55 -10.04 -20.56
N ILE A 34 -6.52 -8.82 -19.99
CA ILE A 34 -7.42 -8.36 -18.92
C ILE A 34 -8.20 -7.13 -19.43
N PRO A 35 -9.35 -7.35 -20.10
CA PRO A 35 -10.14 -6.26 -20.67
C PRO A 35 -10.66 -5.31 -19.60
N ARG A 36 -10.54 -4.01 -19.86
CA ARG A 36 -11.02 -2.94 -18.98
C ARG A 36 -11.47 -1.72 -19.79
N ARG A 37 -12.26 -0.84 -19.18
CA ARG A 37 -12.67 0.41 -19.82
C ARG A 37 -11.46 1.36 -19.91
N ILE A 38 -11.06 1.71 -21.13
CA ILE A 38 -9.99 2.67 -21.40
C ILE A 38 -10.53 3.71 -22.37
N ASP A 39 -10.85 4.90 -21.86
CA ASP A 39 -11.37 5.99 -22.70
C ASP A 39 -10.27 6.58 -23.60
N ASN A 40 -9.02 6.62 -23.11
CA ASN A 40 -7.88 7.12 -23.88
C ASN A 40 -6.60 6.33 -23.59
N LEU A 41 -6.23 5.46 -24.53
CA LEU A 41 -5.05 4.60 -24.42
C LEU A 41 -3.74 5.38 -24.20
N SER A 42 -3.61 6.58 -24.78
CA SER A 42 -2.38 7.39 -24.65
C SER A 42 -2.11 7.91 -23.24
N LYS A 43 -3.12 7.93 -22.37
CA LYS A 43 -2.98 8.35 -20.97
C LYS A 43 -2.41 7.24 -20.08
N VAL A 44 -2.68 5.99 -20.43
CA VAL A 44 -2.32 4.82 -19.61
C VAL A 44 -0.99 4.19 -20.08
N LEU A 45 -0.56 4.48 -21.31
CA LEU A 45 0.72 4.04 -21.83
C LEU A 45 1.89 4.89 -21.30
N ALA A 46 2.98 4.23 -20.94
CA ALA A 46 4.22 4.89 -20.51
C ALA A 46 4.73 5.86 -21.59
N LYS A 47 4.99 7.12 -21.24
CA LYS A 47 5.54 8.12 -22.17
C LYS A 47 7.05 8.26 -21.99
N ARG A 48 7.52 8.11 -20.75
CA ARG A 48 8.91 8.22 -20.32
C ARG A 48 9.23 7.07 -19.38
N LYS A 49 10.52 6.81 -19.16
CA LYS A 49 10.99 5.79 -18.21
C LYS A 49 10.55 6.04 -16.77
N LEU A 50 10.36 7.31 -16.40
CA LEU A 50 9.90 7.70 -15.07
C LEU A 50 8.50 7.15 -14.78
N ASP A 51 7.67 7.02 -15.81
CA ASP A 51 6.29 6.57 -15.67
C ASP A 51 6.18 5.03 -15.47
N PHE A 52 7.30 4.28 -15.59
CA PHE A 52 7.27 2.82 -15.54
C PHE A 52 6.91 2.29 -14.16
N ASN A 53 7.52 2.85 -13.12
CA ASN A 53 7.31 2.37 -11.75
C ASN A 53 5.86 2.60 -11.32
N ASP A 54 5.31 3.76 -11.68
CA ASP A 54 3.92 4.12 -11.36
C ASP A 54 2.94 3.17 -12.05
N ILE A 55 3.09 2.96 -13.37
CA ILE A 55 2.23 2.04 -14.10
C ILE A 55 2.35 0.61 -13.56
N ILE A 56 3.56 0.14 -13.23
CA ILE A 56 3.73 -1.20 -12.67
C ILE A 56 3.07 -1.31 -11.31
N ALA A 57 3.25 -0.32 -10.43
CA ALA A 57 2.62 -0.29 -9.12
C ALA A 57 1.09 -0.33 -9.23
N ASP A 58 0.52 0.45 -10.15
CA ASP A 58 -0.91 0.51 -10.42
C ASP A 58 -1.46 -0.84 -10.91
N GLU A 59 -0.80 -1.46 -11.88
CA GLU A 59 -1.21 -2.76 -12.42
C GLU A 59 -1.08 -3.88 -11.37
N GLN A 60 -0.06 -3.79 -10.51
CA GLN A 60 0.14 -4.73 -9.41
C GLN A 60 -0.97 -4.60 -8.37
N GLU A 61 -1.34 -3.37 -8.01
CA GLU A 61 -2.42 -3.08 -7.05
C GLU A 61 -3.77 -3.59 -7.57
N LEU A 62 -4.09 -3.32 -8.84
CA LEU A 62 -5.28 -3.86 -9.49
C LEU A 62 -5.28 -5.39 -9.52
N PHE A 63 -4.14 -6.01 -9.85
CA PHE A 63 -4.02 -7.46 -9.87
C PHE A 63 -4.27 -8.07 -8.50
N ASP A 64 -3.72 -7.49 -7.44
CA ASP A 64 -3.94 -7.97 -6.08
C ASP A 64 -5.42 -7.85 -5.68
N VAL A 65 -6.10 -6.76 -6.03
CA VAL A 65 -7.56 -6.61 -5.83
C VAL A 65 -8.35 -7.69 -6.56
N MET A 66 -7.99 -8.00 -7.81
CA MET A 66 -8.65 -9.06 -8.58
C MET A 66 -8.43 -10.44 -7.96
N VAL A 67 -7.20 -10.78 -7.58
CA VAL A 67 -6.86 -12.05 -6.91
C VAL A 67 -7.65 -12.18 -5.61
N ASN A 68 -7.76 -11.10 -4.84
CA ASN A 68 -8.53 -11.08 -3.60
C ASN A 68 -10.02 -11.34 -3.85
N ARG A 69 -10.59 -10.76 -4.91
CA ARG A 69 -11.99 -10.99 -5.26
C ARG A 69 -12.26 -12.45 -5.64
N VAL A 70 -11.35 -13.08 -6.36
CA VAL A 70 -11.47 -14.49 -6.76
C VAL A 70 -11.34 -15.41 -5.55
N ARG A 71 -10.35 -15.18 -4.67
CA ARG A 71 -10.12 -15.99 -3.46
C ARG A 71 -11.31 -15.95 -2.49
N ASN A 72 -11.98 -14.80 -2.37
CA ASN A 72 -13.08 -14.59 -1.43
C ASN A 72 -14.47 -14.80 -2.05
N ALA A 73 -14.59 -15.19 -3.32
CA ALA A 73 -15.88 -15.38 -3.99
C ALA A 73 -16.73 -16.52 -3.38
N HIS A 74 -16.10 -17.46 -2.67
CA HIS A 74 -16.74 -18.64 -2.11
C HIS A 74 -17.55 -18.39 -0.82
N ASP A 75 -17.39 -17.23 -0.17
CA ASP A 75 -18.00 -16.97 1.15
C ASP A 75 -19.47 -16.49 1.06
N LEU A 76 -19.96 -16.10 -0.12
CA LEU A 76 -21.27 -15.46 -0.29
C LEU A 76 -22.44 -16.43 -0.59
N ASP A 77 -22.18 -17.71 -0.83
CA ASP A 77 -23.21 -18.68 -1.28
C ASP A 77 -24.05 -19.29 -0.13
N ASN A 78 -23.68 -19.08 1.14
CA ASN A 78 -24.28 -19.78 2.29
C ASN A 78 -25.04 -18.86 3.28
N CYS A 79 -26.01 -18.06 2.81
CA CYS A 79 -26.88 -17.29 3.71
C CYS A 79 -28.37 -17.49 3.39
N SER A 80 -29.13 -17.99 4.37
CA SER A 80 -30.58 -18.24 4.30
C SER A 80 -31.43 -16.96 4.35
N VAL A 81 -30.86 -15.87 4.87
CA VAL A 81 -31.41 -14.51 4.89
C VAL A 81 -30.39 -13.62 4.21
N ARG A 82 -30.80 -12.70 3.32
CA ARG A 82 -29.86 -11.78 2.66
C ARG A 82 -29.24 -10.86 3.74
N PRO A 83 -27.96 -11.06 4.13
CA PRO A 83 -27.34 -10.22 5.13
C PRO A 83 -27.16 -8.81 4.56
N THR A 84 -27.07 -7.82 5.45
CA THR A 84 -26.54 -6.51 5.04
C THR A 84 -25.10 -6.66 4.55
N VAL A 85 -24.63 -5.71 3.73
CA VAL A 85 -23.25 -5.75 3.22
C VAL A 85 -22.24 -5.84 4.37
N LEU A 86 -22.48 -5.14 5.48
CA LEU A 86 -21.62 -5.16 6.65
C LEU A 86 -21.59 -6.54 7.34
N GLU A 87 -22.75 -7.17 7.51
CA GLU A 87 -22.84 -8.52 8.07
C GLU A 87 -22.16 -9.56 7.19
N ALA A 88 -22.34 -9.47 5.86
CA ALA A 88 -21.72 -10.38 4.89
C ALA A 88 -20.19 -10.37 4.97
N PHE A 89 -19.60 -9.20 5.23
CA PHE A 89 -18.15 -9.03 5.34
C PHE A 89 -17.64 -8.99 6.79
N HIS A 90 -18.49 -9.26 7.78
CA HIS A 90 -18.15 -9.21 9.21
C HIS A 90 -17.52 -7.87 9.64
N LEU A 91 -18.08 -6.78 9.14
CA LEU A 91 -17.63 -5.42 9.38
C LEU A 91 -18.56 -4.72 10.36
N ASP A 92 -17.98 -4.05 11.36
CA ASP A 92 -18.66 -3.00 12.12
C ASP A 92 -18.13 -1.65 11.63
N TRP A 93 -19.04 -0.80 11.15
CA TRP A 93 -18.71 0.52 10.61
C TRP A 93 -19.54 1.58 11.31
N ARG A 94 -18.88 2.55 11.95
CA ARG A 94 -19.55 3.66 12.63
C ARG A 94 -18.80 4.98 12.43
N ASP A 95 -19.49 6.08 12.70
CA ASP A 95 -18.84 7.39 12.83
C ASP A 95 -17.91 7.38 14.06
N VAL A 96 -16.82 8.15 13.98
CA VAL A 96 -15.87 8.32 15.09
C VAL A 96 -16.52 9.13 16.23
N THR A 97 -16.13 8.85 17.46
CA THR A 97 -16.48 9.72 18.61
C THR A 97 -15.63 10.99 18.58
N GLU A 98 -16.00 12.01 19.37
CA GLU A 98 -15.22 13.25 19.47
C GLU A 98 -13.78 12.99 19.94
N GLU A 99 -13.59 12.09 20.93
CA GLU A 99 -12.27 11.68 21.41
C GLU A 99 -11.42 10.97 20.33
N GLU A 100 -12.05 10.09 19.54
CA GLU A 100 -11.38 9.40 18.43
C GLU A 100 -11.04 10.38 17.30
N GLN A 101 -11.91 11.36 17.04
CA GLN A 101 -11.66 12.42 16.07
C GLN A 101 -10.44 13.25 16.48
N ASP A 102 -10.33 13.64 17.75
CA ASP A 102 -9.15 14.36 18.26
C ASP A 102 -7.88 13.52 18.16
N LYS A 103 -7.96 12.21 18.43
CA LYS A 103 -6.84 11.28 18.20
C LYS A 103 -6.42 11.30 16.74
N VAL A 104 -7.35 11.14 15.80
CA VAL A 104 -7.07 11.17 14.35
C VAL A 104 -6.46 12.50 13.93
N LEU A 105 -7.01 13.64 14.36
CA LEU A 105 -6.49 14.97 14.04
C LEU A 105 -5.06 15.17 14.59
N SER A 106 -4.79 14.68 15.81
CA SER A 106 -3.45 14.74 16.40
C SER A 106 -2.43 13.93 15.59
N MET A 107 -2.83 12.78 15.04
CA MET A 107 -2.00 11.95 14.17
C MET A 107 -1.79 12.59 12.79
N LEU A 108 -2.77 13.31 12.27
CA LEU A 108 -2.66 14.01 10.97
C LEU A 108 -1.69 15.20 11.01
N LYS A 109 -1.41 15.75 12.21
CA LYS A 109 -0.50 16.88 12.45
C LYS A 109 -0.80 18.03 11.47
N GLY A 110 0.20 18.46 10.69
CA GLY A 110 0.08 19.58 9.74
C GLY A 110 -0.87 19.36 8.56
N ASN A 111 -1.46 18.16 8.41
CA ASN A 111 -2.47 17.88 7.39
C ASN A 111 -3.91 17.89 7.93
N ALA A 112 -4.11 18.30 9.19
CA ALA A 112 -5.44 18.39 9.80
C ALA A 112 -6.40 19.32 9.04
N SER A 113 -5.88 20.34 8.32
CA SER A 113 -6.71 21.23 7.51
C SER A 113 -7.40 20.55 6.32
N GLN A 114 -6.88 19.41 5.88
CA GLN A 114 -7.47 18.61 4.80
C GLN A 114 -8.48 17.58 5.33
N TYR A 115 -8.66 17.45 6.65
CA TYR A 115 -9.60 16.49 7.23
C TYR A 115 -11.05 16.88 6.91
N VAL A 116 -11.86 15.92 6.46
CA VAL A 116 -13.29 16.12 6.25
C VAL A 116 -14.13 15.24 7.17
N LYS A 117 -13.87 13.93 7.19
CA LYS A 117 -14.60 12.97 8.03
C LYS A 117 -13.75 11.74 8.30
N ALA A 118 -13.98 11.06 9.41
CA ALA A 118 -13.44 9.73 9.64
C ALA A 118 -14.51 8.76 10.13
N TRP A 119 -14.25 7.47 9.92
CA TRP A 119 -15.06 6.37 10.39
C TRP A 119 -14.20 5.37 11.14
N ARG A 120 -14.74 4.81 12.22
CA ARG A 120 -14.17 3.64 12.88
C ARG A 120 -14.61 2.40 12.12
N ILE A 121 -13.65 1.63 11.67
CA ILE A 121 -13.88 0.36 10.98
C ILE A 121 -13.30 -0.75 11.83
N ARG A 122 -14.10 -1.79 12.05
CA ARG A 122 -13.67 -3.02 12.70
C ARG A 122 -14.01 -4.18 11.79
N ASN A 123 -12.97 -4.84 11.27
CA ASN A 123 -13.12 -6.11 10.59
C ASN A 123 -12.84 -7.22 11.61
N ARG A 124 -13.89 -7.96 11.99
CA ARG A 124 -13.81 -8.96 13.08
C ARG A 124 -12.82 -10.07 12.75
N ARG A 125 -12.73 -10.47 11.48
CA ARG A 125 -11.80 -11.53 11.04
C ARG A 125 -10.33 -11.10 11.15
N THR A 126 -10.01 -9.89 10.74
CA THR A 126 -8.62 -9.39 10.81
C THR A 126 -8.23 -9.05 12.25
N GLU A 127 -9.17 -8.52 13.04
CA GLU A 127 -8.92 -8.21 14.45
C GLU A 127 -8.69 -9.46 15.29
N GLU A 128 -9.47 -10.53 15.11
CA GLU A 128 -9.23 -11.82 15.79
C GLU A 128 -7.85 -12.41 15.46
N ARG A 129 -7.40 -12.30 14.20
CA ARG A 129 -6.07 -12.75 13.77
C ARG A 129 -4.98 -11.90 14.41
N PHE A 130 -5.18 -10.58 14.43
CA PHE A 130 -4.28 -9.61 15.04
C PHE A 130 -4.13 -9.82 16.55
N ASP A 131 -5.24 -9.95 17.26
CA ASP A 131 -5.22 -10.15 18.71
C ASP A 131 -4.53 -11.47 19.07
N ARG A 132 -4.74 -12.54 18.29
CA ARG A 132 -4.03 -13.81 18.46
C ARG A 132 -2.52 -13.66 18.26
N PHE A 133 -2.10 -12.92 17.23
CA PHE A 133 -0.70 -12.65 16.96
C PHE A 133 -0.07 -11.86 18.12
N CYS A 134 -0.70 -10.78 18.57
CA CYS A 134 -0.24 -9.97 19.69
C CYS A 134 -0.15 -10.79 20.99
N GLN A 135 -1.08 -11.70 21.26
CA GLN A 135 -1.02 -12.58 22.43
C GLN A 135 0.18 -13.54 22.38
N GLN A 136 0.48 -14.10 21.20
CA GLN A 136 1.61 -15.01 21.01
C GLN A 136 2.95 -14.31 21.20
N GLU A 137 3.10 -13.12 20.62
CA GLU A 137 4.31 -12.29 20.69
C GLU A 137 4.37 -11.37 21.92
N GLN A 138 3.38 -11.45 22.82
CA GLN A 138 3.28 -10.65 24.05
C GLN A 138 3.31 -9.13 23.82
N LEU A 139 2.62 -8.68 22.78
CA LEU A 139 2.50 -7.28 22.38
C LEU A 139 1.21 -6.65 22.93
N SER A 140 1.27 -5.38 23.30
CA SER A 140 0.13 -4.60 23.79
C SER A 140 0.20 -3.14 23.35
N GLU A 141 -0.88 -2.39 23.53
CA GLU A 141 -0.91 -0.96 23.20
C GLU A 141 0.18 -0.21 23.99
N GLY A 142 1.05 0.52 23.27
CA GLY A 142 2.23 1.16 23.86
C GLY A 142 3.43 0.22 24.12
N HIS A 143 3.31 -1.07 23.78
CA HIS A 143 4.37 -2.08 23.83
C HIS A 143 4.35 -2.92 22.55
N GLY A 144 4.84 -2.33 21.45
CA GLY A 144 5.02 -3.01 20.16
C GLY A 144 3.76 -3.05 19.27
N ILE A 145 2.75 -2.25 19.58
CA ILE A 145 1.65 -1.91 18.67
C ILE A 145 1.74 -0.42 18.34
N ASP A 146 1.85 -0.12 17.05
CA ASP A 146 1.87 1.25 16.52
C ASP A 146 0.64 1.51 15.64
N HIS A 147 0.13 2.75 15.71
CA HIS A 147 -0.93 3.22 14.83
C HIS A 147 -0.30 3.91 13.61
N LEU A 148 -0.36 3.28 12.45
CA LEU A 148 0.35 3.72 11.25
C LEU A 148 -0.59 3.96 10.08
N PHE A 149 -0.20 4.87 9.19
CA PHE A 149 -0.97 5.22 8.02
C PHE A 149 -0.72 4.26 6.86
N HIS A 150 -1.80 3.85 6.20
CA HIS A 150 -1.78 3.15 4.91
C HIS A 150 -2.54 3.96 3.87
N GLY A 151 -1.86 4.29 2.77
CA GLY A 151 -2.43 5.00 1.63
C GLY A 151 -2.57 4.05 0.45
N SER A 152 -3.70 4.12 -0.24
CA SER A 152 -4.04 3.36 -1.43
C SER A 152 -5.05 4.18 -2.25
N ARG A 153 -5.34 3.78 -3.48
CA ARG A 153 -6.36 4.44 -4.31
C ARG A 153 -7.75 4.24 -3.73
N THR A 154 -8.66 5.19 -3.97
CA THR A 154 -10.04 5.16 -3.43
C THR A 154 -10.76 3.88 -3.80
N GLU A 155 -10.59 3.43 -5.04
CA GLU A 155 -11.20 2.21 -5.60
C GLU A 155 -10.78 0.93 -4.88
N ASN A 156 -9.63 0.92 -4.22
CA ASN A 156 -9.08 -0.26 -3.58
C ASN A 156 -9.49 -0.38 -2.10
N PHE A 157 -9.86 0.73 -1.46
CA PHE A 157 -10.25 0.74 -0.05
C PHE A 157 -11.41 -0.19 0.25
N TRP A 158 -12.36 -0.40 -0.68
CA TRP A 158 -13.42 -1.38 -0.46
C TRP A 158 -12.87 -2.79 -0.25
N SER A 159 -11.99 -3.26 -1.14
CA SER A 159 -11.36 -4.57 -1.02
C SER A 159 -10.46 -4.66 0.22
N ILE A 160 -9.75 -3.58 0.55
CA ILE A 160 -8.86 -3.52 1.72
C ILE A 160 -9.66 -3.61 3.03
N VAL A 161 -10.80 -2.92 3.11
CA VAL A 161 -11.68 -2.95 4.29
C VAL A 161 -12.30 -4.33 4.48
N THR A 162 -12.80 -4.94 3.41
CA THR A 162 -13.49 -6.24 3.50
C THR A 162 -12.54 -7.39 3.76
N ASN A 163 -11.35 -7.39 3.12
CA ASN A 163 -10.45 -8.54 3.12
C ASN A 163 -9.24 -8.37 4.05
N GLY A 164 -8.91 -7.14 4.45
CA GLY A 164 -7.63 -6.81 5.07
C GLY A 164 -6.53 -6.58 4.04
N LEU A 165 -5.34 -6.19 4.53
CA LEU A 165 -4.15 -6.08 3.71
C LEU A 165 -3.54 -7.48 3.54
N LEU A 166 -3.56 -7.99 2.31
CA LEU A 166 -3.10 -9.33 1.97
C LEU A 166 -1.71 -9.27 1.33
N ILE A 167 -0.87 -10.25 1.68
CA ILE A 167 0.48 -10.44 1.13
C ILE A 167 0.37 -11.55 0.12
N ASN A 168 0.58 -11.23 -1.16
CA ASN A 168 0.44 -12.22 -2.22
C ASN A 168 1.60 -13.23 -2.14
N PRO A 169 1.36 -14.52 -1.78
CA PRO A 169 2.42 -15.50 -1.65
C PRO A 169 3.01 -15.93 -3.00
N ASP A 170 2.23 -15.79 -4.07
CA ASP A 170 2.56 -16.26 -5.42
C ASP A 170 3.16 -15.16 -6.29
N CYS A 171 3.43 -13.96 -5.75
CA CYS A 171 4.09 -12.92 -6.51
C CYS A 171 5.58 -13.27 -6.69
N GLY A 172 5.88 -14.14 -7.66
CA GLY A 172 7.20 -14.27 -8.27
C GLY A 172 7.68 -12.99 -8.99
N VAL A 173 6.88 -11.93 -8.93
CA VAL A 173 7.17 -10.59 -9.44
C VAL A 173 7.81 -9.77 -8.32
N GLN A 174 9.05 -9.33 -8.53
CA GLN A 174 9.63 -8.26 -7.72
C GLN A 174 8.72 -7.04 -7.83
N ARG A 175 7.96 -6.73 -6.78
CA ARG A 175 7.10 -5.53 -6.74
C ARG A 175 8.00 -4.31 -6.94
N THR A 176 7.90 -3.68 -8.11
CA THR A 176 8.69 -2.49 -8.42
C THR A 176 8.13 -1.35 -7.55
N GLY A 177 8.92 -0.86 -6.60
CA GLY A 177 8.48 0.09 -5.57
C GLY A 177 8.50 -0.47 -4.13
N SER A 178 8.60 -1.79 -3.95
CA SER A 178 8.74 -2.43 -2.64
C SER A 178 10.21 -2.52 -2.21
N MET A 179 10.74 -1.43 -1.63
CA MET A 179 12.15 -1.32 -1.25
C MET A 179 12.61 -2.36 -0.22
N PHE A 180 11.67 -2.99 0.48
CA PHE A 180 11.93 -3.98 1.52
C PHE A 180 11.16 -5.29 1.28
N GLY A 181 10.90 -5.65 0.02
CA GLY A 181 10.35 -6.96 -0.34
C GLY A 181 8.84 -7.12 -0.15
N ASN A 182 8.38 -8.36 -0.08
CA ASN A 182 6.96 -8.73 -0.13
C ASN A 182 6.32 -8.68 1.27
N GLY A 183 5.82 -7.50 1.62
CA GLY A 183 5.09 -7.24 2.85
C GLY A 183 4.05 -6.14 2.68
N THR A 184 3.35 -5.80 3.76
CA THR A 184 2.42 -4.68 3.82
C THR A 184 3.14 -3.44 4.35
N TYR A 185 2.95 -2.32 3.66
CA TYR A 185 3.69 -1.09 3.85
C TYR A 185 2.85 -0.03 4.56
N PHE A 186 3.46 0.61 5.56
CA PHE A 186 2.87 1.64 6.39
C PHE A 186 3.82 2.82 6.57
N ALA A 187 3.29 3.96 7.00
CA ALA A 187 4.07 5.14 7.32
C ALA A 187 3.61 5.79 8.62
N PRO A 188 4.54 6.28 9.46
CA PRO A 188 4.18 7.06 10.65
C PRO A 188 3.71 8.47 10.29
N LEU A 189 4.05 8.97 9.10
CA LEU A 189 3.67 10.29 8.61
C LEU A 189 2.72 10.20 7.42
N VAL A 190 1.61 10.92 7.53
CA VAL A 190 0.57 11.08 6.50
C VAL A 190 1.14 11.46 5.13
N GLN A 191 2.16 12.31 5.09
CA GLN A 191 2.73 12.84 3.84
C GLN A 191 3.22 11.74 2.89
N LYS A 192 3.71 10.62 3.43
CA LYS A 192 4.15 9.49 2.61
C LYS A 192 2.95 8.75 2.02
N SER A 193 1.93 8.52 2.85
CA SER A 193 0.71 7.81 2.45
C SER A 193 -0.17 8.63 1.50
N LEU A 194 -0.19 9.97 1.60
CA LEU A 194 -0.85 10.88 0.66
C LEU A 194 -0.26 10.84 -0.76
N GLY A 195 0.97 10.36 -0.92
CA GLY A 195 1.54 10.13 -2.25
C GLY A 195 0.77 9.05 -3.02
N TYR A 196 0.21 8.07 -2.32
CA TYR A 196 -0.44 6.88 -2.87
C TYR A 196 -1.97 6.99 -2.95
N THR A 197 -2.56 8.12 -2.53
CA THR A 197 -4.00 8.38 -2.64
C THR A 197 -4.34 9.10 -3.94
N ASP A 198 -5.60 9.05 -4.39
CA ASP A 198 -6.03 9.72 -5.62
C ASP A 198 -5.77 11.25 -5.57
N GLY A 199 -5.09 11.80 -6.57
CA GLY A 199 -4.60 13.19 -6.60
C GLY A 199 -3.27 13.45 -5.88
N GLY A 200 -2.63 12.42 -5.31
CA GLY A 200 -1.23 12.47 -4.90
C GLY A 200 -0.30 12.78 -6.09
N TYR A 201 0.94 13.18 -5.79
CA TYR A 201 1.97 13.48 -6.82
C TYR A 201 2.14 12.35 -7.86
N TRP A 202 1.76 11.12 -7.48
CA TRP A 202 1.90 9.89 -8.27
C TRP A 202 0.63 9.43 -9.01
N THR A 203 -0.56 9.90 -8.64
CA THR A 203 -1.84 9.35 -9.17
C THR A 203 -2.53 10.27 -10.19
N GLY A 204 -2.04 11.49 -10.42
CA GLY A 204 -2.43 12.36 -11.55
C GLY A 204 -3.94 12.69 -11.65
N GLY A 205 -4.72 12.41 -10.60
CA GLY A 205 -6.18 12.55 -10.56
C GLY A 205 -6.62 13.92 -10.04
N ASN A 206 -7.65 14.49 -10.66
CA ASN A 206 -8.30 15.73 -10.23
C ASN A 206 -9.56 15.38 -9.40
N THR A 207 -9.37 14.69 -8.28
CA THR A 207 -10.46 14.35 -7.36
C THR A 207 -10.32 15.17 -6.08
N ASP A 208 -11.38 15.90 -5.75
CA ASP A 208 -11.51 16.74 -4.55
C ASP A 208 -11.55 15.94 -3.23
N VAL A 209 -11.50 14.60 -3.30
CA VAL A 209 -11.66 13.72 -2.13
C VAL A 209 -10.64 12.59 -2.22
N ARG A 210 -9.98 12.31 -1.09
CA ARG A 210 -8.98 11.26 -0.92
C ARG A 210 -9.30 10.44 0.32
N PHE A 211 -8.97 9.15 0.26
CA PHE A 211 -9.11 8.27 1.41
C PHE A 211 -7.75 7.85 1.96
N LEU A 212 -7.65 7.77 3.27
CA LEU A 212 -6.47 7.31 4.00
C LEU A 212 -6.93 6.39 5.12
N ALA A 213 -6.20 5.33 5.43
CA ALA A 213 -6.51 4.49 6.58
C ALA A 213 -5.43 4.56 7.66
N ILE A 214 -5.87 4.41 8.90
CA ILE A 214 -5.00 4.13 10.05
C ILE A 214 -5.18 2.66 10.41
N TYR A 215 -4.05 1.97 10.61
CA TYR A 215 -3.97 0.58 11.01
C TYR A 215 -3.33 0.46 12.38
N ARG A 216 -3.80 -0.51 13.16
CA ARG A 216 -3.03 -1.06 14.28
C ARG A 216 -2.05 -2.05 13.69
N VAL A 217 -0.76 -1.85 13.93
CA VAL A 217 0.32 -2.66 13.38
C VAL A 217 1.19 -3.19 14.51
N ALA A 218 1.35 -4.51 14.55
CA ALA A 218 2.19 -5.21 15.52
C ALA A 218 3.67 -5.11 15.06
N THR A 219 4.30 -4.00 15.42
CA THR A 219 5.68 -3.66 15.06
C THR A 219 6.71 -4.31 15.97
N GLY A 220 6.35 -4.61 17.22
CA GLY A 220 7.18 -5.35 18.18
C GLY A 220 8.64 -4.86 18.20
N LYS A 221 9.57 -5.81 18.04
CA LYS A 221 11.00 -5.52 17.88
C LYS A 221 11.33 -5.14 16.44
N HIS A 222 11.88 -3.95 16.24
CA HIS A 222 12.21 -3.42 14.92
C HIS A 222 13.55 -3.95 14.39
N HIS A 223 13.64 -4.08 13.06
CA HIS A 223 14.91 -4.08 12.35
C HIS A 223 15.08 -2.73 11.63
N ASP A 224 15.91 -1.86 12.20
CA ASP A 224 16.11 -0.51 11.69
C ASP A 224 17.04 -0.47 10.48
N ILE A 225 16.62 0.20 9.41
CA ILE A 225 17.39 0.39 8.19
C ILE A 225 17.55 1.89 7.92
N TYR A 226 18.80 2.35 7.92
CA TYR A 226 19.14 3.76 7.66
C TYR A 226 19.64 4.00 6.22
N GLN A 227 20.10 2.95 5.55
CA GLN A 227 20.62 3.03 4.18
C GLN A 227 20.38 1.73 3.42
N GLY A 228 20.00 1.87 2.15
CA GLY A 228 19.86 0.78 1.21
C GLY A 228 18.41 0.28 1.06
N CYS A 229 18.29 -0.82 0.34
CA CYS A 229 17.03 -1.51 0.08
C CYS A 229 17.33 -3.02 0.06
N ASP A 230 16.35 -3.84 0.44
CA ASP A 230 16.44 -5.29 0.36
C ASP A 230 15.10 -5.84 -0.15
N THR A 231 15.02 -6.01 -1.46
CA THR A 231 13.83 -6.51 -2.14
C THR A 231 13.63 -8.02 -1.97
N SER A 232 14.58 -8.74 -1.37
CA SER A 232 14.52 -10.19 -1.19
C SER A 232 13.67 -10.63 -0.01
N HIS A 233 13.30 -9.69 0.86
CA HIS A 233 12.54 -10.02 2.05
C HIS A 233 11.17 -10.59 1.71
N THR A 234 10.92 -11.77 2.27
CA THR A 234 9.61 -12.41 2.44
C THR A 234 9.54 -12.81 3.90
N LYS A 235 8.37 -13.21 4.42
CA LYS A 235 8.23 -13.66 5.82
C LYS A 235 9.34 -14.60 6.26
N ASN A 236 9.61 -15.64 5.47
CA ASN A 236 10.61 -16.67 5.78
C ASN A 236 12.05 -16.15 5.67
N VAL A 237 12.35 -15.36 4.63
CA VAL A 237 13.70 -14.79 4.43
C VAL A 237 14.02 -13.77 5.51
N PHE A 238 13.06 -12.90 5.85
CA PHE A 238 13.20 -11.88 6.87
C PHE A 238 13.46 -12.51 8.24
N GLN A 239 12.65 -13.48 8.66
CA GLN A 239 12.84 -14.17 9.95
C GLN A 239 14.17 -14.94 10.01
N LYS A 240 14.62 -15.53 8.90
CA LYS A 240 15.92 -16.21 8.85
C LYS A 240 17.09 -15.25 8.98
N LYS A 241 16.99 -14.05 8.40
CA LYS A 241 18.04 -13.03 8.40
C LYS A 241 18.07 -12.25 9.72
N TYR A 242 16.90 -11.99 10.31
CA TYR A 242 16.71 -11.18 11.50
C TYR A 242 15.79 -11.89 12.51
N PRO A 243 16.26 -12.95 13.18
CA PRO A 243 15.43 -13.73 14.09
C PRO A 243 14.90 -12.88 15.24
N GLY A 244 13.59 -12.93 15.45
CA GLY A 244 12.88 -12.20 16.51
C GLY A 244 12.59 -10.73 16.20
N ALA A 245 12.97 -10.22 15.02
CA ALA A 245 12.45 -8.96 14.53
C ALA A 245 11.03 -9.15 13.97
N HIS A 246 10.14 -8.21 14.23
CA HIS A 246 8.74 -8.29 13.83
C HIS A 246 8.46 -7.43 12.58
N CYS A 247 9.17 -6.31 12.42
CA CYS A 247 9.04 -5.43 11.27
C CYS A 247 10.38 -4.87 10.81
N VAL A 248 10.42 -4.39 9.57
CA VAL A 248 11.45 -3.44 9.12
C VAL A 248 10.97 -2.04 9.46
N TRP A 249 11.84 -1.25 10.08
CA TRP A 249 11.65 0.19 10.22
C TRP A 249 12.72 0.90 9.40
N ALA A 250 12.35 1.37 8.21
CA ALA A 250 13.26 2.07 7.33
C ALA A 250 13.18 3.57 7.59
N HIS A 251 14.27 4.16 8.05
CA HIS A 251 14.34 5.58 8.40
C HIS A 251 14.48 6.46 7.16
N GLY A 252 13.74 7.57 7.15
CA GLY A 252 13.86 8.62 6.16
C GLY A 252 14.90 9.67 6.55
N ARG A 253 15.11 10.67 5.67
CA ARG A 253 16.05 11.78 5.89
C ARG A 253 15.81 12.54 7.18
N GLY A 254 14.54 12.67 7.60
CA GLY A 254 14.18 13.34 8.85
C GLY A 254 14.62 12.59 10.12
N THR A 255 14.91 11.29 10.02
CA THR A 255 15.23 10.41 11.15
C THR A 255 16.63 9.79 11.02
N GLY A 256 17.48 10.35 10.15
CA GLY A 256 18.87 9.93 9.97
C GLY A 256 19.10 8.92 8.85
N GLY A 257 18.05 8.52 8.13
CA GLY A 257 18.19 7.70 6.93
C GLY A 257 18.64 8.50 5.71
N THR A 258 19.20 7.82 4.71
CA THR A 258 19.72 8.50 3.50
C THR A 258 18.93 8.15 2.24
N THR A 259 18.21 7.04 2.28
CA THR A 259 17.59 6.42 1.10
C THR A 259 16.15 6.88 0.88
N LEU A 260 15.37 7.05 1.95
CA LEU A 260 13.98 7.48 1.90
C LEU A 260 13.82 8.93 2.34
N PHE A 261 12.78 9.61 1.83
CA PHE A 261 12.44 10.94 2.32
C PHE A 261 11.76 10.87 3.71
N ASN A 262 10.79 9.96 3.84
CA ASN A 262 10.03 9.69 5.06
C ASN A 262 10.16 8.22 5.46
N ASP A 263 9.99 7.94 6.75
CA ASP A 263 10.05 6.59 7.31
C ASP A 263 9.05 5.63 6.65
N GLU A 264 9.41 4.35 6.58
CA GLU A 264 8.57 3.24 6.12
C GLU A 264 8.59 2.13 7.13
N VAL A 265 7.43 1.55 7.41
CA VAL A 265 7.31 0.38 8.26
C VAL A 265 6.74 -0.76 7.42
N VAL A 266 7.39 -1.90 7.45
CA VAL A 266 7.00 -3.08 6.66
C VAL A 266 6.88 -4.29 7.57
N VAL A 267 5.71 -4.93 7.52
CA VAL A 267 5.45 -6.22 8.18
C VAL A 267 5.21 -7.29 7.11
N TYR A 268 5.56 -8.53 7.43
CA TYR A 268 5.58 -9.64 6.47
C TYR A 268 4.56 -10.74 6.80
N ASP A 269 3.66 -10.48 7.73
CA ASP A 269 2.53 -11.35 8.07
C ASP A 269 1.24 -10.53 8.05
N GLU A 270 0.22 -11.05 7.38
CA GLU A 270 -1.12 -10.45 7.32
C GLU A 270 -1.75 -10.32 8.70
N ALA A 271 -1.42 -11.23 9.63
CA ALA A 271 -1.91 -11.19 11.00
C ALA A 271 -1.31 -10.02 11.82
N GLN A 272 -0.27 -9.34 11.34
CA GLN A 272 0.35 -8.23 12.06
C GLN A 272 -0.38 -6.90 11.91
N SER A 273 -1.47 -6.82 11.13
CA SER A 273 -2.18 -5.55 10.96
C SER A 273 -3.69 -5.70 10.88
N THR A 274 -4.41 -4.72 11.42
CA THR A 274 -5.86 -4.61 11.26
C THR A 274 -6.25 -3.14 11.09
N ILE A 275 -7.27 -2.89 10.25
CA ILE A 275 -7.74 -1.53 9.99
C ILE A 275 -8.43 -0.98 11.24
N GLU A 276 -8.18 0.30 11.52
CA GLU A 276 -8.76 0.98 12.67
C GLU A 276 -9.69 2.13 12.26
N TYR A 277 -9.18 3.03 11.41
CA TYR A 277 -9.92 4.20 10.93
C TYR A 277 -9.80 4.34 9.42
N LEU A 278 -10.86 4.82 8.79
CA LEU A 278 -10.85 5.32 7.42
C LEU A 278 -11.14 6.82 7.45
N ILE A 279 -10.28 7.61 6.81
CA ILE A 279 -10.27 9.07 6.84
C ILE A 279 -10.52 9.58 5.44
N MET A 280 -11.47 10.49 5.30
CA MET A 280 -11.74 11.26 4.10
C MET A 280 -11.07 12.63 4.22
N MET A 281 -10.31 12.98 3.19
CA MET A 281 -9.55 14.23 3.10
C MET A 281 -9.89 15.01 1.82
N LYS A 282 -9.74 16.34 1.85
CA LYS A 282 -9.96 17.27 0.74
C LYS A 282 -8.87 18.34 0.68
#